data_AF-A0A382YCE5-F1
#
_entry.id   AF-A0A382YCE5-F1
#
_cell.length_a   1.000
_cell.length_b   1.000
_cell.length_c   1.000
_cell.angle_alpha   90.00
_cell.angle_beta   90.00
_cell.angle_gamma   90.00
#
_symmetry.space_group_name_H-M   'P 1'
#
loop_
_entity.id
_entity.type
_entity.pdbx_description
1 polymer ?
#
loop_
_entity_poly.entity_id
_entity_poly.type
_entity_poly.pdbx_seq_one_letter_code
_entity_poly.pdbx_strand_id
1 'polypeptide(L)' 'EMMHFAFDRHNGGIQGVFMDHSVRHVPIKRLWRLKWHREFDTGVKINWPSWMSGYPEHP' A
#
# COMPACT_ATOMS: atom_id res chain seq x y z
N GLU A 1 -4.43 -1.39 -11.85
CA GLU A 1 -5.48 -0.47 -11.38
C GLU A 1 -5.53 -0.52 -9.86
N MET A 2 -5.10 0.54 -9.17
CA MET A 2 -5.26 0.70 -7.71
C MET A 2 -6.44 1.64 -7.49
N MET A 3 -7.67 1.17 -7.73
CA MET A 3 -8.84 2.06 -7.76
C MET A 3 -9.81 1.90 -6.59
N HIS A 4 -10.20 3.07 -6.11
CA HIS A 4 -11.36 3.50 -5.34
C HIS A 4 -11.49 3.07 -3.88
N PHE A 5 -11.12 1.84 -3.50
CA PHE A 5 -11.35 1.41 -2.12
C PHE A 5 -10.27 0.48 -1.60
N ALA A 6 -10.09 0.54 -0.29
CA ALA A 6 -9.20 -0.29 0.48
C ALA A 6 -9.93 -0.78 1.71
N PHE A 7 -9.77 -2.04 2.04
CA PHE A 7 -10.24 -2.63 3.28
C PHE A 7 -9.37 -3.83 3.59
N ASP A 8 -9.17 -4.09 4.87
CA ASP A 8 -8.31 -5.21 5.25
C ASP A 8 -9.04 -6.54 5.07
N ARG A 9 -8.56 -7.35 4.12
CA ARG A 9 -8.97 -8.75 3.92
C ARG A 9 -7.85 -9.75 4.22
N HIS A 10 -6.65 -9.26 4.49
CA HIS A 10 -5.43 -10.05 4.46
C HIS A 10 -4.55 -9.77 5.70
N ASN A 11 -5.18 -9.42 6.82
CA ASN A 11 -4.52 -9.17 8.10
C ASN A 11 -3.44 -8.07 8.00
N GLY A 12 -3.81 -6.96 7.39
CA GLY A 12 -3.02 -5.74 7.34
C GLY A 12 -2.06 -5.61 6.16
N GLY A 13 -2.08 -6.51 5.17
CA GLY A 13 -1.23 -6.40 3.97
C GLY A 13 -1.37 -7.55 2.99
N ILE A 14 -0.67 -7.50 1.84
CA ILE A 14 -0.68 -8.56 0.82
C ILE A 14 0.73 -9.08 0.53
N GLN A 15 0.85 -10.26 -0.07
CA GLN A 15 2.11 -10.70 -0.67
C GLN A 15 2.23 -10.13 -2.09
N GLY A 16 3.32 -9.42 -2.38
CA GLY A 16 3.62 -8.89 -3.71
C GLY A 16 4.82 -9.59 -4.34
N VAL A 17 4.74 -9.88 -5.63
CA VAL A 17 5.87 -10.32 -6.46
C VAL A 17 6.41 -9.11 -7.22
N PHE A 18 7.72 -8.92 -7.19
CA PHE A 18 8.40 -7.77 -7.79
C PHE A 18 9.22 -8.17 -9.03
N MET A 19 9.62 -7.18 -9.83
CA MET A 19 10.37 -7.40 -11.08
C MET A 19 11.79 -7.95 -10.85
N ASP A 20 12.28 -7.92 -9.61
CA ASP A 20 13.51 -8.61 -9.17
C ASP A 20 13.26 -10.07 -8.79
N HIS A 21 12.08 -10.62 -9.10
CA HIS A 21 11.59 -11.95 -8.71
C HIS A 21 11.48 -12.18 -7.19
N SER A 22 11.63 -11.15 -6.36
CA SER A 22 11.43 -11.29 -4.92
C SER A 22 9.94 -11.31 -4.57
N VAL A 23 9.61 -12.06 -3.51
CA VAL A 23 8.28 -12.05 -2.88
C VAL A 23 8.40 -11.36 -1.54
N ARG A 24 7.58 -10.34 -1.29
CA ARG A 24 7.61 -9.59 -0.02
C ARG A 24 6.21 -9.35 0.51
N HIS A 25 6.07 -9.35 1.83
CA HIS A 25 4.87 -8.83 2.47
C HIS A 25 4.83 -7.30 2.33
N VAL A 26 3.69 -6.79 1.87
CA VAL A 26 3.42 -5.37 1.66
C VAL A 26 2.28 -4.97 2.59
N PRO A 27 2.58 -4.23 3.67
CA PRO A 27 1.55 -3.69 4.56
C PRO A 27 0.57 -2.79 3.80
N ILE A 28 -0.66 -2.71 4.28
CA ILE A 28 -1.77 -2.03 3.61
C ILE A 28 -1.41 -0.56 3.32
N LYS A 29 -0.94 0.21 4.31
CA LYS A 29 -0.52 1.61 4.09
C LYS A 29 0.65 1.76 3.12
N ARG A 30 1.55 0.76 3.06
CA ARG A 30 2.70 0.75 2.15
C ARG A 30 2.30 0.62 0.68
N LEU A 31 1.11 0.08 0.39
CA LEU A 31 0.62 -0.03 -0.99
C LEU A 31 0.56 1.33 -1.69
N TRP A 32 0.31 2.43 -0.96
CA TRP A 32 0.31 3.79 -1.52
C TRP A 32 1.71 4.43 -1.64
N ARG A 33 2.73 3.78 -1.10
CA ARG A 33 4.14 4.19 -1.25
C ARG A 33 4.86 3.41 -2.35
N LEU A 34 4.22 2.40 -2.94
CA LEU A 34 4.75 1.68 -4.10
C LEU A 34 4.48 2.45 -5.40
N LYS A 35 5.48 2.46 -6.29
CA LYS A 35 5.35 3.05 -7.62
C LYS A 35 4.67 2.05 -8.56
N TRP A 36 3.36 2.19 -8.74
CA TRP A 36 2.56 1.29 -9.59
C TRP A 36 2.68 1.57 -11.08
N HIS A 37 2.76 2.85 -11.46
CA HIS A 37 2.96 3.29 -12.84
C HIS A 37 3.76 4.59 -12.85
N ARG A 38 4.27 4.97 -14.03
CA ARG A 38 5.20 6.11 -14.23
C ARG A 38 4.70 7.42 -13.62
N GLU A 39 3.39 7.65 -13.63
CA GLU A 39 2.76 8.90 -13.16
C GLU A 39 2.18 8.80 -11.75
N PHE A 40 2.26 7.64 -11.09
CA PHE A 40 1.72 7.47 -9.74
C PHE A 40 2.52 8.30 -8.74
N ASP A 41 1.94 9.36 -8.17
CA ASP A 41 2.63 10.20 -7.19
C ASP A 41 2.62 9.54 -5.80
N THR A 42 3.82 9.20 -5.33
CA THR A 42 4.03 8.58 -4.01
C THR A 42 4.30 9.60 -2.90
N GLY A 43 4.50 10.87 -3.26
CA GLY A 43 4.75 11.97 -2.32
C GLY A 43 3.48 12.56 -1.70
N VAL A 44 2.31 12.13 -2.17
CA VAL A 44 1.02 12.61 -1.64
C VAL A 44 0.89 12.26 -0.15
N LYS A 45 0.58 13.27 0.66
CA LYS A 45 0.18 13.06 2.05
C LYS A 45 -1.25 12.51 2.09
N ILE A 46 -1.40 11.30 2.61
CA ILE A 46 -2.69 10.62 2.68
C ILE A 46 -3.28 10.84 4.06
N ASN A 47 -4.50 11.37 4.11
CA ASN A 47 -5.29 11.42 5.33
C ASN A 47 -6.00 10.07 5.51
N TRP A 48 -5.40 9.18 6.29
CA TRP A 48 -5.96 7.85 6.50
C TRP A 48 -7.30 7.91 7.25
N PRO A 49 -8.28 7.07 6.86
CA PRO A 49 -9.52 6.93 7.62
C PRO A 49 -9.24 6.32 9.01
N SER A 50 -10.12 6.59 9.98
CA SER A 50 -9.93 6.18 11.38
C SER A 50 -9.67 4.68 11.56
N TRP A 51 -10.31 3.83 10.75
CA TRP A 51 -10.13 2.39 10.81
C TRP A 51 -8.69 1.93 10.47
N MET A 52 -7.91 2.76 9.77
CA MET A 52 -6.50 2.49 9.45
C MET A 52 -5.53 2.96 10.53
N SER A 53 -5.99 3.55 11.63
CA SER A 53 -5.13 4.10 12.70
C SER A 53 -4.21 3.05 13.35
N GLY A 54 -4.62 1.78 13.39
CA GLY A 54 -3.84 0.68 13.97
C GLY A 54 -2.68 0.18 13.11
N TYR A 55 -2.56 0.59 11.84
CA TYR A 55 -1.49 0.11 10.95
C TYR A 55 -0.25 1.03 10.99
N PRO A 56 0.97 0.47 10.90
CA PRO A 56 2.20 1.25 10.83
C PRO A 56 2.21 2.28 9.70
N GLU A 57 2.73 3.47 9.97
CA GLU A 57 3.02 4.44 8.90
C GLU A 57 4.25 4.02 8.11
N HIS A 58 4.28 4.42 6.84
CA HIS A 58 5.41 4.17 5.95
C HIS A 58 5.84 5.49 5.29
N PRO A 59 7.15 5.80 5.32
CA PRO A 59 7.71 6.95 4.61
C PRO A 59 7.53 6.81 3.10
#